data_AF-A0A850LQF0-F1
#
_entry.id   AF-A0A850LQF0-F1
#
_cell.length_a   1.000
_cell.length_b   1.000
_cell.length_c   1.000
_cell.angle_alpha   90.00
_cell.angle_beta   90.00
_cell.angle_gamma   90.00
#
_symmetry.space_group_name_H-M   'P 1'
#
loop_
_entity.id
_entity.type
_entity.pdbx_description
1 polymer ?
#
loop_
_entity_poly.entity_id
_entity_poly.type
_entity_poly.pdbx_seq_one_letter_code
_entity_poly.pdbx_strand_id
1 'polypeptide(L)'
;MSEKPENTTEKEIKKPKTETSKKTETIDTSIRKNWLTDFFSNKLVIIIHLFVYISVNGLLAALNFMFFQGRLWFWHPIFGWGAGIAIHLGLYYSFTGGVDTIEKTTLLLHFLVFGILGSYLVLVNFVHLPSFGGFIWVILALPIWGFGLGMHAILTKMISDKTWTHKDFRALISKFLLLIHAGYFGIVNVLLLALGAFANVYRLAVGTIFGWGLALVGHTLIVLVDVYLEGPSDAIKGVIIHAIIYGLVQLGQLIQMTFWPAEGLGALAISDRMAWFIMSAGVWAIAIVIHLILAIQWDRTGGDTEVLMKSLLILHICAYAAGVALMFFLNFSIWQGRLWVPTAAIGWAIGLACHTMLYIFIKDKEKDGLKISLYLDIIAYVCTMVLLLWLNFTIWEGRLWVPTIALGWGVGLGEHLLLYWLKENDMFTTENGLKASVYMHLVAYAIINGLLIWLNLSNWEGRLWFPIPMVGWGIGLGVHILLGYFLANK
;
A
#
# COMPACT_ATOMS: atom_id res chain seq x y z
N MET A 1 36.97 54.98 -71.82
CA MET A 1 35.80 54.87 -70.92
C MET A 1 35.13 53.55 -71.23
N SER A 2 35.32 52.56 -70.36
CA SER A 2 34.72 51.22 -70.45
C SER A 2 34.15 50.96 -69.06
N GLU A 3 32.83 50.93 -68.97
CA GLU A 3 32.09 50.70 -67.74
C GLU A 3 32.17 49.22 -67.35
N LYS A 4 32.54 48.98 -66.09
CA LYS A 4 32.49 47.67 -65.43
C LYS A 4 31.10 47.49 -64.82
N PRO A 5 30.50 46.30 -64.92
CA PRO A 5 29.18 46.05 -64.36
C PRO A 5 29.21 45.97 -62.83
N GLU A 6 28.14 46.50 -62.27
CA GLU A 6 27.81 46.66 -60.86
C GLU A 6 27.64 45.29 -60.18
N ASN A 7 28.35 45.10 -59.08
CA ASN A 7 28.36 43.88 -58.29
C ASN A 7 27.12 43.83 -57.39
N THR A 8 26.21 42.92 -57.66
CA THR A 8 25.00 42.68 -56.87
C THR A 8 25.36 42.10 -55.51
N THR A 9 25.25 42.93 -54.47
CA THR A 9 25.35 42.53 -53.06
C THR A 9 24.24 41.55 -52.68
N GLU A 10 24.62 40.27 -52.54
CA GLU A 10 23.85 39.25 -51.83
C GLU A 10 23.68 39.66 -50.36
N LYS A 11 22.47 40.10 -50.01
CA LYS A 11 22.07 40.31 -48.62
C LYS A 11 21.86 38.95 -47.96
N GLU A 12 22.88 38.49 -47.26
CA GLU A 12 22.83 37.30 -46.41
C GLU A 12 21.78 37.50 -45.30
N ILE A 13 20.60 36.91 -45.47
CA ILE A 13 19.54 36.90 -44.46
C ILE A 13 19.98 35.98 -43.33
N LYS A 14 20.59 36.57 -42.29
CA LYS A 14 20.86 35.89 -41.01
C LYS A 14 19.55 35.42 -40.40
N LYS A 15 19.24 34.13 -40.56
CA LYS A 15 18.18 33.45 -39.81
C LYS A 15 18.45 33.65 -38.30
N PRO A 16 17.49 34.16 -37.52
CA PRO A 16 17.65 34.25 -36.08
C PRO A 16 17.78 32.84 -35.52
N LYS A 17 18.95 32.53 -34.94
CA LYS A 17 19.14 31.34 -34.11
C LYS A 17 18.25 31.50 -32.87
N THR A 18 17.04 30.97 -32.95
CA THR A 18 16.22 30.69 -31.77
C THR A 18 16.86 29.53 -31.00
N GLU A 19 17.95 29.81 -30.30
CA GLU A 19 18.44 29.00 -29.19
C GLU A 19 17.42 29.12 -28.05
N THR A 20 16.33 28.38 -28.17
CA THR A 20 15.52 27.99 -27.01
C THR A 20 16.32 26.92 -26.28
N SER A 21 17.37 27.33 -25.56
CA SER A 21 17.96 26.48 -24.54
C SER A 21 16.86 26.28 -23.50
N LYS A 22 16.15 25.16 -23.60
CA LYS A 22 15.34 24.61 -22.52
C LYS A 22 16.31 24.43 -21.36
N LYS A 23 16.44 25.48 -20.54
CA LYS A 23 17.13 25.44 -19.26
C LYS A 23 16.36 24.39 -18.48
N THR A 24 16.87 23.18 -18.51
CA THR A 24 16.31 22.08 -17.73
C THR A 24 16.53 22.54 -16.30
N GLU A 25 15.48 23.08 -15.68
CA GLU A 25 15.45 23.30 -14.25
C GLU A 25 15.79 21.95 -13.65
N THR A 26 17.04 21.80 -13.26
CA THR A 26 17.50 20.67 -12.48
C THR A 26 16.77 20.85 -11.16
N ILE A 27 15.64 20.16 -11.05
CA ILE A 27 14.82 20.12 -9.83
C ILE A 27 15.81 19.84 -8.70
N ASP A 28 15.94 20.83 -7.81
CA ASP A 28 16.92 20.79 -6.73
C ASP A 28 16.57 19.62 -5.79
N THR A 29 17.24 18.49 -6.02
CA THR A 29 17.05 17.26 -5.26
C THR A 29 17.44 17.42 -3.80
N SER A 30 18.15 18.49 -3.42
CA SER A 30 18.46 18.81 -2.03
C SER A 30 17.20 19.15 -1.22
N ILE A 31 16.19 19.77 -1.85
CA ILE A 31 14.95 20.21 -1.17
C ILE A 31 14.08 19.01 -0.76
N ARG A 32 13.95 17.98 -1.61
CA ARG A 32 13.16 16.77 -1.29
C ARG A 32 13.82 15.88 -0.23
N LYS A 33 15.16 15.86 -0.18
CA LYS A 33 15.90 15.03 0.77
C LYS A 33 15.73 15.51 2.22
N ASN A 34 15.50 16.82 2.41
CA ASN A 34 15.37 17.39 3.75
C ASN A 34 14.02 17.05 4.40
N TRP A 35 12.89 17.19 3.71
CA TRP A 35 11.57 16.98 4.35
C TRP A 35 11.34 15.54 4.86
N LEU A 36 11.71 14.50 4.09
CA LEU A 36 11.54 13.11 4.55
C LEU A 36 12.42 12.81 5.75
N THR A 37 13.66 13.30 5.72
CA THR A 37 14.60 13.17 6.83
C THR A 37 14.05 13.90 8.06
N ASP A 38 13.55 15.12 7.91
CA ASP A 38 12.95 15.92 8.98
C ASP A 38 11.69 15.25 9.55
N PHE A 39 10.86 14.65 8.71
CA PHE A 39 9.65 13.95 9.13
C PHE A 39 9.97 12.69 9.94
N PHE A 40 10.81 11.80 9.41
CA PHE A 40 11.15 10.54 10.07
C PHE A 40 12.14 10.69 11.23
N SER A 41 12.96 11.75 11.24
CA SER A 41 13.80 12.11 12.39
C SER A 41 13.04 12.90 13.47
N ASN A 42 11.75 13.18 13.25
CA ASN A 42 10.95 13.88 14.24
C ASN A 42 10.53 12.92 15.37
N LYS A 43 11.11 13.13 16.57
CA LYS A 43 10.74 12.41 17.80
C LYS A 43 9.23 12.40 18.05
N LEU A 44 8.54 13.48 17.65
CA LEU A 44 7.09 13.61 17.80
C LEU A 44 6.33 12.50 17.07
N VAL A 45 6.72 12.20 15.83
CA VAL A 45 6.06 11.17 15.02
C VAL A 45 6.15 9.82 15.72
N ILE A 46 7.32 9.48 16.27
CA ILE A 46 7.53 8.25 17.03
C ILE A 46 6.70 8.21 18.31
N ILE A 47 6.69 9.29 19.09
CA ILE A 47 5.92 9.37 20.33
C ILE A 47 4.43 9.17 20.07
N ILE A 48 3.89 9.80 19.03
CA ILE A 48 2.49 9.66 18.65
C ILE A 48 2.17 8.22 18.24
N HIS A 49 2.96 7.63 17.35
CA HIS A 49 2.71 6.26 16.92
C HIS A 49 2.83 5.28 18.09
N LEU A 50 3.82 5.46 18.97
CA LEU A 50 3.98 4.63 20.17
C LEU A 50 2.79 4.80 21.13
N PHE A 51 2.32 6.02 21.34
CA PHE A 51 1.12 6.29 22.14
C PHE A 51 -0.11 5.60 21.57
N VAL A 52 -0.37 5.73 20.25
CA VAL A 52 -1.47 5.06 19.55
C VAL A 52 -1.33 3.55 19.68
N TYR A 53 -0.13 3.01 19.45
CA TYR A 53 0.14 1.59 19.54
C TYR A 53 -0.17 1.03 20.92
N ILE A 54 0.37 1.62 21.98
CA ILE A 54 0.15 1.17 23.36
C ILE A 54 -1.33 1.27 23.71
N SER A 55 -1.95 2.40 23.38
CA SER A 55 -3.33 2.65 23.82
C SER A 55 -4.33 1.77 23.08
N VAL A 56 -4.19 1.61 21.75
CA VAL A 56 -5.10 0.75 20.97
C VAL A 56 -4.90 -0.70 21.34
N ASN A 57 -3.66 -1.19 21.46
CA ASN A 57 -3.42 -2.57 21.84
C ASN A 57 -3.84 -2.85 23.29
N GLY A 58 -3.66 -1.89 24.19
CA GLY A 58 -4.19 -1.98 25.56
C GLY A 58 -5.70 -2.10 25.58
N LEU A 59 -6.40 -1.29 24.77
CA LEU A 59 -7.85 -1.41 24.59
C LEU A 59 -8.22 -2.79 24.02
N LEU A 60 -7.61 -3.22 22.91
CA LEU A 60 -7.92 -4.50 22.29
C LEU A 60 -7.65 -5.68 23.22
N ALA A 61 -6.60 -5.61 24.05
CA ALA A 61 -6.34 -6.57 25.11
C ALA A 61 -7.46 -6.59 26.16
N ALA A 62 -7.86 -5.41 26.66
CA ALA A 62 -8.96 -5.29 27.61
C ALA A 62 -10.27 -5.86 27.03
N LEU A 63 -10.59 -5.54 25.78
CA LEU A 63 -11.76 -6.11 25.07
C LEU A 63 -11.66 -7.63 24.96
N ASN A 64 -10.49 -8.14 24.59
CA ASN A 64 -10.30 -9.58 24.46
C ASN A 64 -10.50 -10.30 25.80
N PHE A 65 -10.06 -9.73 26.92
CA PHE A 65 -10.30 -10.28 28.25
C PHE A 65 -11.76 -10.13 28.70
N MET A 66 -12.41 -9.00 28.44
CA MET A 66 -13.82 -8.76 28.79
C MET A 66 -14.78 -9.66 28.01
N PHE A 67 -14.47 -9.94 26.74
CA PHE A 67 -15.27 -10.77 25.84
C PHE A 67 -14.55 -12.08 25.51
N PHE A 68 -13.80 -12.64 26.46
CA PHE A 68 -12.97 -13.80 26.22
C PHE A 68 -13.80 -15.02 25.78
N GLN A 69 -13.52 -15.53 24.59
CA GLN A 69 -14.16 -16.73 24.02
C GLN A 69 -13.18 -17.91 23.92
N GLY A 70 -12.24 -18.02 24.87
CA GLY A 70 -11.22 -19.07 24.84
C GLY A 70 -10.06 -18.79 23.87
N ARG A 71 -9.97 -17.59 23.26
CA ARG A 71 -8.92 -17.22 22.30
C ARG A 71 -8.42 -15.80 22.57
N LEU A 72 -7.10 -15.63 22.62
CA LEU A 72 -6.45 -14.36 22.91
C LEU A 72 -6.23 -13.50 21.65
N TRP A 73 -7.29 -13.16 20.90
CA TRP A 73 -7.16 -12.53 19.56
C TRP A 73 -6.41 -11.18 19.52
N PHE A 74 -6.20 -10.50 20.66
CA PHE A 74 -5.49 -9.21 20.72
C PHE A 74 -3.99 -9.28 20.43
N TRP A 75 -3.37 -10.46 20.51
CA TRP A 75 -1.98 -10.66 20.09
C TRP A 75 -1.74 -10.35 18.60
N HIS A 76 -2.71 -10.61 17.70
CA HIS A 76 -2.57 -10.37 16.26
C HIS A 76 -2.30 -8.88 15.96
N PRO A 77 -3.12 -7.93 16.47
CA PRO A 77 -2.83 -6.50 16.31
C PRO A 77 -1.57 -6.06 17.06
N ILE A 78 -1.21 -6.67 18.21
CA ILE A 78 0.04 -6.34 18.91
C ILE A 78 1.26 -6.55 18.02
N PHE A 79 1.34 -7.71 17.35
CA PHE A 79 2.47 -8.01 16.48
C PHE A 79 2.37 -7.29 15.13
N GLY A 80 1.16 -7.21 14.54
CA GLY A 80 0.94 -6.52 13.28
C GLY A 80 1.29 -5.04 13.36
N TRP A 81 0.77 -4.33 14.36
CA TRP A 81 1.08 -2.91 14.57
C TRP A 81 2.49 -2.72 15.16
N GLY A 82 2.98 -3.71 15.92
CA GLY A 82 4.34 -3.70 16.46
C GLY A 82 5.39 -3.66 15.35
N ALA A 83 5.15 -4.35 14.24
CA ALA A 83 5.99 -4.25 13.05
C ALA A 83 6.01 -2.82 12.49
N GLY A 84 4.85 -2.14 12.44
CA GLY A 84 4.75 -0.73 12.05
C GLY A 84 5.57 0.19 12.96
N ILE A 85 5.44 0.05 14.28
CA ILE A 85 6.25 0.81 15.25
C ILE A 85 7.74 0.57 15.08
N ALA A 86 8.16 -0.67 14.86
CA ALA A 86 9.56 -0.98 14.64
C ALA A 86 10.10 -0.39 13.34
N ILE A 87 9.29 -0.32 12.28
CA ILE A 87 9.66 0.39 11.05
C ILE A 87 9.89 1.87 11.36
N HIS A 88 8.94 2.51 12.05
CA HIS A 88 9.07 3.92 12.43
C HIS A 88 10.31 4.18 13.29
N LEU A 89 10.56 3.37 14.32
CA LEU A 89 11.75 3.44 15.17
C LEU A 89 13.04 3.19 14.40
N GLY A 90 13.04 2.21 13.50
CA GLY A 90 14.18 1.89 12.64
C GLY A 90 14.52 3.04 11.68
N LEU A 91 13.51 3.67 11.08
CA LEU A 91 13.68 4.87 10.26
C LEU A 91 14.22 6.03 11.11
N TYR A 92 13.62 6.30 12.26
CA TYR A 92 14.07 7.34 13.17
C TYR A 92 15.53 7.15 13.58
N TYR A 93 15.91 5.94 14.01
CA TYR A 93 17.29 5.62 14.36
C TYR A 93 18.22 5.72 13.16
N SER A 94 17.78 5.33 11.97
CA SER A 94 18.62 5.45 10.77
C SER A 94 18.95 6.90 10.46
N PHE A 95 17.93 7.77 10.49
CA PHE A 95 18.10 9.19 10.18
C PHE A 95 18.80 10.00 11.28
N THR A 96 18.72 9.58 12.56
CA THR A 96 19.32 10.32 13.68
C THR A 96 20.61 9.70 14.23
N GLY A 97 20.76 8.38 14.12
CA GLY A 97 21.87 7.60 14.66
C GLY A 97 23.06 7.43 13.72
N GLY A 98 23.10 8.18 12.61
CA GLY A 98 24.23 8.18 11.68
C GLY A 98 24.27 6.97 10.75
N VAL A 99 23.13 6.32 10.47
CA VAL A 99 23.07 5.38 9.34
C VAL A 99 23.08 6.21 8.06
N ASP A 100 24.27 6.37 7.52
CA ASP A 100 24.61 7.30 6.46
C ASP A 100 24.08 6.91 5.07
N THR A 101 23.60 5.66 4.91
CA THR A 101 23.13 5.17 3.61
C THR A 101 21.74 4.54 3.67
N ILE A 102 21.01 4.67 2.55
CA ILE A 102 19.65 4.12 2.36
C ILE A 102 19.69 2.58 2.41
N GLU A 103 20.77 1.96 1.96
CA GLU A 103 20.94 0.51 1.93
C GLU A 103 21.04 -0.05 3.36
N LYS A 104 21.87 0.56 4.21
CA LYS A 104 21.97 0.19 5.63
C LYS A 104 20.63 0.40 6.35
N THR A 105 19.94 1.50 6.06
CA THR A 105 18.59 1.79 6.58
C THR A 105 17.62 0.69 6.18
N THR A 106 17.61 0.33 4.89
CA THR A 106 16.74 -0.72 4.35
C THR A 106 17.02 -2.07 5.01
N LEU A 107 18.29 -2.43 5.17
CA LEU A 107 18.69 -3.67 5.85
C LEU A 107 18.22 -3.70 7.30
N LEU A 108 18.38 -2.59 8.04
CA LEU A 108 17.90 -2.47 9.41
C LEU A 108 16.39 -2.69 9.49
N LEU A 109 15.62 -2.07 8.59
CA LEU A 109 14.16 -2.25 8.55
C LEU A 109 13.76 -3.70 8.26
N HIS A 110 14.42 -4.35 7.30
CA HIS A 110 14.15 -5.77 7.01
C HIS A 110 14.47 -6.65 8.21
N PHE A 111 15.56 -6.37 8.95
CA PHE A 111 15.93 -7.11 10.16
C PHE A 111 14.86 -6.95 11.26
N LEU A 112 14.40 -5.71 11.49
CA LEU A 112 13.37 -5.41 12.49
C LEU A 112 12.03 -6.08 12.17
N VAL A 113 11.57 -5.97 10.91
CA VAL A 113 10.34 -6.61 10.45
C VAL A 113 10.44 -8.12 10.50
N PHE A 114 11.58 -8.69 10.07
CA PHE A 114 11.84 -10.13 10.17
C PHE A 114 11.81 -10.62 11.61
N GLY A 115 12.45 -9.91 12.54
CA GLY A 115 12.44 -10.28 13.95
C GLY A 115 11.04 -10.30 14.55
N ILE A 116 10.25 -9.26 14.30
CA ILE A 116 8.89 -9.13 14.85
C ILE A 116 7.94 -10.15 14.21
N LEU A 117 7.87 -10.18 12.87
CA LEU A 117 6.99 -11.13 12.20
C LEU A 117 7.45 -12.57 12.45
N GLY A 118 8.75 -12.84 12.44
CA GLY A 118 9.30 -14.15 12.78
C GLY A 118 8.88 -14.61 14.17
N SER A 119 9.03 -13.75 15.19
CA SER A 119 8.58 -14.06 16.56
C SER A 119 7.07 -14.27 16.66
N TYR A 120 6.28 -13.51 15.91
CA TYR A 120 4.83 -13.67 15.82
C TYR A 120 4.44 -15.01 15.21
N LEU A 121 5.06 -15.41 14.09
CA LEU A 121 4.77 -16.69 13.44
C LEU A 121 5.15 -17.86 14.35
N VAL A 122 6.24 -17.73 15.13
CA VAL A 122 6.63 -18.71 16.15
C VAL A 122 5.54 -18.83 17.20
N LEU A 123 5.08 -17.69 17.73
CA LEU A 123 4.03 -17.66 18.75
C LEU A 123 2.70 -18.24 18.25
N VAL A 124 2.28 -17.88 17.04
CA VAL A 124 1.07 -18.43 16.38
C VAL A 124 1.21 -19.94 16.23
N ASN A 125 2.39 -20.42 15.80
CA ASN A 125 2.64 -21.84 15.65
C ASN A 125 2.54 -22.57 17.00
N PHE A 126 3.11 -22.03 18.09
CA PHE A 126 3.02 -22.63 19.42
C PHE A 126 1.60 -22.69 19.97
N VAL A 127 0.84 -21.60 19.87
CA VAL A 127 -0.53 -21.55 20.42
C VAL A 127 -1.50 -22.42 19.63
N HIS A 128 -1.27 -22.60 18.33
CA HIS A 128 -2.09 -23.46 17.48
C HIS A 128 -1.45 -24.82 17.20
N LEU A 129 -0.39 -25.19 17.91
CA LEU A 129 0.36 -26.43 17.69
C LEU A 129 -0.55 -27.68 17.72
N PRO A 130 -1.52 -27.83 18.65
CA PRO A 130 -2.44 -28.96 18.63
C PRO A 130 -3.34 -28.97 17.39
N SER A 131 -3.77 -27.79 16.92
CA SER A 131 -4.60 -27.65 15.72
C SER A 131 -3.85 -27.95 14.43
N PHE A 132 -2.51 -27.88 14.45
CA PHE A 132 -1.64 -28.26 13.34
C PHE A 132 -1.08 -29.68 13.46
N GLY A 133 -1.63 -30.52 14.33
CA GLY A 133 -1.15 -31.90 14.51
C GLY A 133 0.30 -31.97 15.00
N GLY A 134 0.77 -30.97 15.75
CA GLY A 134 2.15 -30.89 16.21
C GLY A 134 3.14 -30.31 15.18
N PHE A 135 2.66 -29.89 14.00
CA PHE A 135 3.54 -29.39 12.94
C PHE A 135 4.04 -27.96 13.20
N ILE A 136 5.36 -27.82 13.28
CA ILE A 136 6.05 -26.54 13.46
C ILE A 136 6.27 -25.86 12.11
N TRP A 137 5.20 -25.38 11.48
CA TRP A 137 5.25 -24.78 10.14
C TRP A 137 6.20 -23.56 10.06
N VAL A 138 6.48 -22.89 11.17
CA VAL A 138 7.39 -21.75 11.22
C VAL A 138 8.84 -22.12 10.89
N ILE A 139 9.22 -23.39 11.03
CA ILE A 139 10.53 -23.91 10.57
C ILE A 139 10.69 -23.77 9.05
N LEU A 140 9.60 -23.66 8.29
CA LEU A 140 9.67 -23.37 6.86
C LEU A 140 9.84 -21.87 6.61
N ALA A 141 9.05 -21.03 7.27
CA ALA A 141 9.05 -19.59 7.02
C ALA A 141 10.35 -18.90 7.46
N LEU A 142 10.90 -19.25 8.63
CA LEU A 142 12.06 -18.55 9.19
C LEU A 142 13.36 -18.70 8.38
N PRO A 143 13.77 -19.92 7.94
CA PRO A 143 14.97 -20.06 7.13
C PRO A 143 14.84 -19.37 5.78
N ILE A 144 13.65 -19.41 5.17
CA ILE A 144 13.37 -18.76 3.89
C ILE A 144 13.54 -17.25 4.01
N TRP A 145 12.89 -16.64 4.99
CA TRP A 145 12.96 -15.20 5.21
C TRP A 145 14.35 -14.77 5.71
N GLY A 146 14.99 -15.60 6.54
CA GLY A 146 16.37 -15.40 7.00
C GLY A 146 17.38 -15.46 5.85
N PHE A 147 17.18 -16.34 4.88
CA PHE A 147 17.97 -16.36 3.63
C PHE A 147 17.76 -15.06 2.84
N GLY A 148 16.52 -14.61 2.66
CA GLY A 148 16.22 -13.32 2.03
C GLY A 148 16.92 -12.14 2.73
N LEU A 149 16.89 -12.11 4.06
CA LEU A 149 17.59 -11.10 4.86
C LEU A 149 19.12 -11.16 4.69
N GLY A 150 19.71 -12.35 4.74
CA GLY A 150 21.15 -12.54 4.49
C GLY A 150 21.56 -12.07 3.10
N MET A 151 20.70 -12.30 2.11
CA MET A 151 20.88 -11.77 0.77
C MET A 151 20.83 -10.23 0.76
N HIS A 152 19.83 -9.60 1.37
CA HIS A 152 19.81 -8.13 1.50
C HIS A 152 21.08 -7.56 2.15
N ALA A 153 21.65 -8.26 3.13
CA ALA A 153 22.91 -7.85 3.78
C ALA A 153 24.11 -7.91 2.81
N ILE A 154 24.22 -9.00 2.04
CA ILE A 154 25.26 -9.17 1.02
C ILE A 154 25.14 -8.06 -0.04
N LEU A 155 23.92 -7.82 -0.55
CA LEU A 155 23.67 -6.77 -1.54
C LEU A 155 24.05 -5.40 -1.01
N THR A 156 23.63 -5.07 0.22
CA THR A 156 23.97 -3.80 0.88
C THR A 156 25.48 -3.60 0.96
N LYS A 157 26.24 -4.63 1.36
CA LYS A 157 27.70 -4.58 1.42
C LYS A 157 28.33 -4.42 0.02
N MET A 158 27.82 -5.14 -0.97
CA MET A 158 28.33 -5.02 -2.35
C MET A 158 28.10 -3.61 -2.92
N ILE A 159 26.98 -2.99 -2.59
CA ILE A 159 26.64 -1.62 -3.02
C ILE A 159 27.53 -0.61 -2.29
N SER A 160 27.77 -0.77 -0.98
CA SER A 160 28.61 0.16 -0.21
C SER A 160 30.08 0.16 -0.64
N ASP A 161 30.59 -0.96 -1.14
CA ASP A 161 32.02 -1.16 -1.34
C ASP A 161 32.55 -0.68 -2.72
N LYS A 162 31.70 -0.21 -3.66
CA LYS A 162 32.16 0.22 -5.00
C LYS A 162 31.42 1.43 -5.58
N THR A 163 32.13 2.19 -6.41
CA THR A 163 31.57 3.12 -7.40
C THR A 163 31.03 2.35 -8.60
N TRP A 164 29.84 1.75 -8.47
CA TRP A 164 29.20 1.05 -9.58
C TRP A 164 28.68 2.05 -10.62
N THR A 165 28.87 1.75 -11.90
CA THR A 165 28.08 2.44 -12.93
C THR A 165 26.63 1.95 -12.87
N HIS A 166 25.68 2.75 -13.34
CA HIS A 166 24.27 2.37 -13.38
C HIS A 166 24.04 1.04 -14.14
N LYS A 167 24.87 0.74 -15.15
CA LYS A 167 24.82 -0.51 -15.92
C LYS A 167 25.27 -1.70 -15.08
N ASP A 168 26.35 -1.55 -14.32
CA ASP A 168 26.87 -2.62 -13.47
C ASP A 168 25.93 -2.93 -12.30
N PHE A 169 25.29 -1.89 -11.74
CA PHE A 169 24.30 -2.02 -10.67
C PHE A 169 23.06 -2.79 -11.11
N ARG A 170 22.50 -2.48 -12.30
CA ARG A 170 21.38 -3.24 -12.87
C ARG A 170 21.74 -4.70 -13.13
N ALA A 171 22.90 -4.95 -13.73
CA ALA A 171 23.39 -6.30 -13.99
C ALA A 171 23.61 -7.09 -12.68
N LEU A 172 24.08 -6.42 -11.62
CA LEU A 172 24.24 -7.00 -10.30
C LEU A 172 22.89 -7.36 -9.68
N ILE A 173 21.93 -6.43 -9.61
CA ILE A 173 20.58 -6.67 -9.05
C ILE A 173 19.90 -7.83 -9.79
N SER A 174 20.00 -7.85 -11.12
CA SER A 174 19.43 -8.90 -11.94
C SER A 174 20.03 -10.29 -11.60
N LYS A 175 21.36 -10.41 -11.56
CA LYS A 175 22.04 -11.66 -11.14
C LYS A 175 21.71 -12.04 -9.69
N PHE A 176 21.54 -11.03 -8.83
CA PHE A 176 21.21 -11.22 -7.43
C PHE A 176 19.79 -11.76 -7.24
N LEU A 177 18.80 -11.17 -7.92
CA LEU A 177 17.42 -11.66 -7.96
C LEU A 177 17.36 -13.10 -8.46
N LEU A 178 18.14 -13.44 -9.50
CA LEU A 178 18.23 -14.81 -9.99
C LEU A 178 18.77 -15.77 -8.92
N LEU A 179 19.83 -15.37 -8.21
CA LEU A 179 20.42 -16.16 -7.12
C LEU A 179 19.46 -16.33 -5.95
N ILE A 180 18.69 -15.29 -5.59
CA ILE A 180 17.63 -15.38 -4.56
C ILE A 180 16.59 -16.42 -4.98
N HIS A 181 16.08 -16.33 -6.21
CA HIS A 181 15.05 -17.25 -6.69
C HIS A 181 15.56 -18.69 -6.79
N ALA A 182 16.80 -18.89 -7.22
CA ALA A 182 17.42 -20.21 -7.29
C ALA A 182 17.66 -20.81 -5.89
N GLY A 183 18.18 -20.00 -4.95
CA GLY A 183 18.37 -20.41 -3.57
C GLY A 183 17.04 -20.70 -2.85
N TYR A 184 16.04 -19.84 -3.05
CA TYR A 184 14.69 -20.02 -2.54
C TYR A 184 14.07 -21.31 -3.09
N PHE A 185 14.11 -21.51 -4.41
CA PHE A 185 13.62 -22.73 -5.06
C PHE A 185 14.31 -23.98 -4.49
N GLY A 186 15.64 -23.95 -4.34
CA GLY A 186 16.40 -25.05 -3.74
C GLY A 186 15.97 -25.35 -2.31
N ILE A 187 15.97 -24.35 -1.43
CA ILE A 187 15.63 -24.49 0.00
C ILE A 187 14.19 -24.96 0.17
N VAL A 188 13.23 -24.33 -0.51
CA VAL A 188 11.81 -24.69 -0.42
C VAL A 188 11.57 -26.12 -0.92
N ASN A 189 12.21 -26.53 -2.02
CA ASN A 189 12.05 -27.89 -2.52
C ASN A 189 12.70 -28.93 -1.62
N VAL A 190 13.90 -28.66 -1.08
CA VAL A 190 14.55 -29.56 -0.13
C VAL A 190 13.72 -29.71 1.15
N LEU A 191 13.16 -28.61 1.66
CA LEU A 191 12.30 -28.65 2.85
C LEU A 191 10.97 -29.35 2.57
N LEU A 192 10.33 -29.11 1.43
CA LEU A 192 9.08 -29.79 1.05
C LEU A 192 9.29 -31.28 0.79
N LEU A 193 10.43 -31.67 0.21
CA LEU A 193 10.81 -33.07 0.01
C LEU A 193 11.17 -33.76 1.34
N ALA A 194 11.88 -33.08 2.24
CA ALA A 194 12.19 -33.58 3.57
C ALA A 194 10.94 -33.76 4.45
N LEU A 195 9.90 -32.95 4.21
CA LEU A 195 8.58 -33.07 4.85
C LEU A 195 7.65 -34.09 4.17
N GLY A 196 8.11 -34.77 3.12
CA GLY A 196 7.37 -35.68 2.25
C GLY A 196 6.85 -36.97 2.89
N ALA A 197 6.74 -37.05 4.22
CA ALA A 197 6.09 -38.17 4.92
C ALA A 197 4.54 -38.12 4.90
N PHE A 198 3.93 -37.07 4.32
CA PHE A 198 2.47 -36.91 4.27
C PHE A 198 1.98 -36.73 2.82
N ALA A 199 0.96 -37.51 2.42
CA ALA A 199 0.43 -37.55 1.04
C ALA A 199 -0.03 -36.19 0.47
N ASN A 200 -0.36 -35.21 1.33
CA ASN A 200 -0.72 -33.86 0.93
C ASN A 200 0.48 -32.96 0.61
N VAL A 201 1.68 -33.29 1.12
CA VAL A 201 2.91 -32.52 0.91
C VAL A 201 3.43 -32.69 -0.51
N TYR A 202 3.22 -33.85 -1.16
CA TYR A 202 3.59 -34.04 -2.57
C TYR A 202 2.83 -33.08 -3.50
N ARG A 203 1.53 -32.84 -3.27
CA ARG A 203 0.72 -31.89 -4.07
C ARG A 203 1.18 -30.45 -3.87
N LEU A 204 1.46 -30.08 -2.61
CA LEU A 204 2.02 -28.78 -2.28
C LEU A 204 3.41 -28.61 -2.89
N ALA A 205 4.26 -29.66 -2.84
CA ALA A 205 5.58 -29.68 -3.44
C ALA A 205 5.52 -29.49 -4.95
N VAL A 206 4.67 -30.23 -5.67
CA VAL A 206 4.52 -30.07 -7.12
C VAL A 206 4.01 -28.68 -7.48
N GLY A 207 2.94 -28.18 -6.83
CA GLY A 207 2.42 -26.84 -7.09
C GLY A 207 3.44 -25.72 -6.78
N THR A 208 4.26 -25.92 -5.75
CA THR A 208 5.32 -24.99 -5.36
C THR A 208 6.51 -25.08 -6.33
N ILE A 209 6.97 -26.28 -6.70
CA ILE A 209 8.03 -26.50 -7.70
C ILE A 209 7.65 -25.81 -9.02
N PHE A 210 6.42 -26.01 -9.50
CA PHE A 210 5.99 -25.36 -10.76
C PHE A 210 5.84 -23.84 -10.60
N GLY A 211 5.20 -23.36 -9.54
CA GLY A 211 5.02 -21.92 -9.30
C GLY A 211 6.35 -21.17 -9.17
N TRP A 212 7.29 -21.70 -8.37
CA TRP A 212 8.60 -21.09 -8.16
C TRP A 212 9.56 -21.33 -9.32
N GLY A 213 9.47 -22.47 -10.01
CA GLY A 213 10.20 -22.72 -11.25
C GLY A 213 9.81 -21.72 -12.34
N LEU A 214 8.51 -21.43 -12.48
CA LEU A 214 8.00 -20.38 -13.36
C LEU A 214 8.48 -18.99 -12.91
N ALA A 215 8.46 -18.68 -11.62
CA ALA A 215 9.02 -17.42 -11.10
C ALA A 215 10.51 -17.26 -11.42
N LEU A 216 11.31 -18.33 -11.28
CA LEU A 216 12.73 -18.36 -11.62
C LEU A 216 12.97 -18.13 -13.13
N VAL A 217 12.18 -18.80 -13.99
CA VAL A 217 12.21 -18.57 -15.44
C VAL A 217 11.84 -17.13 -15.76
N GLY A 218 10.81 -16.58 -15.11
CA GLY A 218 10.41 -15.18 -15.25
C GLY A 218 11.52 -14.22 -14.89
N HIS A 219 12.13 -14.38 -13.72
CA HIS A 219 13.26 -13.56 -13.31
C HIS A 219 14.45 -13.68 -14.27
N THR A 220 14.76 -14.88 -14.76
CA THR A 220 15.80 -15.09 -15.76
C THR A 220 15.50 -14.29 -17.04
N LEU A 221 14.26 -14.34 -17.53
CA LEU A 221 13.83 -13.58 -18.71
C LEU A 221 13.86 -12.07 -18.45
N ILE A 222 13.50 -11.61 -17.24
CA ILE A 222 13.60 -10.20 -16.82
C ILE A 222 15.05 -9.74 -16.87
N VAL A 223 16.00 -10.53 -16.34
CA VAL A 223 17.43 -10.24 -16.44
C VAL A 223 17.87 -10.15 -17.89
N LEU A 224 17.42 -11.08 -18.74
CA LEU A 224 17.76 -11.10 -20.16
C LEU A 224 17.24 -9.84 -20.88
N VAL A 225 16.01 -9.43 -20.59
CA VAL A 225 15.39 -8.22 -21.15
C VAL A 225 16.04 -6.94 -20.63
N ASP A 226 16.33 -6.84 -19.35
CA ASP A 226 16.91 -5.62 -18.78
C ASP A 226 18.37 -5.43 -19.22
N VAL A 227 19.18 -6.50 -19.14
CA VAL A 227 20.64 -6.44 -19.34
C VAL A 227 21.04 -6.53 -20.81
N TYR A 228 20.36 -7.35 -21.62
CA TYR A 228 20.84 -7.71 -22.95
C TYR A 228 19.99 -7.16 -24.11
N LEU A 229 18.78 -6.67 -23.83
CA LEU A 229 17.95 -6.00 -24.84
C LEU A 229 18.34 -4.50 -24.89
N GLU A 230 19.26 -4.19 -25.80
CA GLU A 230 19.60 -2.81 -26.18
C GLU A 230 18.54 -2.30 -27.18
N GLY A 231 18.03 -1.08 -26.99
CA GLY A 231 17.08 -0.44 -27.92
C GLY A 231 15.75 0.05 -27.34
N PRO A 232 15.01 -0.74 -26.53
CA PRO A 232 13.77 -0.26 -25.92
C PRO A 232 14.03 0.67 -24.73
N SER A 233 13.12 1.63 -24.50
CA SER A 233 13.14 2.47 -23.30
C SER A 233 12.93 1.63 -22.03
N ASP A 234 13.37 2.14 -20.88
CA ASP A 234 13.17 1.49 -19.57
C ASP A 234 11.67 1.25 -19.28
N ALA A 235 10.79 2.12 -19.80
CA ALA A 235 9.34 1.97 -19.70
C ALA A 235 8.84 0.74 -20.50
N ILE A 236 9.30 0.55 -21.74
CA ILE A 236 8.95 -0.61 -22.57
C ILE A 236 9.52 -1.90 -21.97
N LYS A 237 10.75 -1.87 -21.45
CA LYS A 237 11.33 -3.01 -20.72
C LYS A 237 10.46 -3.39 -19.53
N GLY A 238 9.99 -2.40 -18.74
CA GLY A 238 9.05 -2.61 -17.65
C GLY A 238 7.77 -3.33 -18.09
N VAL A 239 7.19 -2.97 -19.24
CA VAL A 239 6.00 -3.64 -19.78
C VAL A 239 6.27 -5.08 -20.20
N ILE A 240 7.39 -5.34 -20.87
CA ILE A 240 7.81 -6.69 -21.26
C ILE A 240 7.98 -7.56 -20.02
N ILE A 241 8.63 -7.02 -18.98
CA ILE A 241 8.81 -7.66 -17.67
C ILE A 241 7.46 -8.03 -17.05
N HIS A 242 6.51 -7.09 -17.00
CA HIS A 242 5.18 -7.34 -16.46
C HIS A 242 4.42 -8.40 -17.27
N ALA A 243 4.48 -8.35 -18.61
CA ALA A 243 3.85 -9.35 -19.47
C ALA A 243 4.42 -10.76 -19.24
N ILE A 244 5.74 -10.88 -19.05
CA ILE A 244 6.39 -12.16 -18.70
C ILE A 244 5.89 -12.67 -17.35
N ILE A 245 5.89 -11.82 -16.30
CA ILE A 245 5.44 -12.20 -14.96
C ILE A 245 3.99 -12.69 -15.01
N TYR A 246 3.11 -11.93 -15.65
CA TYR A 246 1.70 -12.30 -15.71
C TYR A 246 1.45 -13.54 -16.55
N GLY A 247 2.14 -13.70 -17.69
CA GLY A 247 2.07 -14.92 -18.49
C GLY A 247 2.48 -16.17 -17.70
N LEU A 248 3.51 -16.05 -16.85
CA LEU A 248 3.99 -17.14 -16.01
C LEU A 248 3.04 -17.43 -14.83
N VAL A 249 2.44 -16.41 -14.23
CA VAL A 249 1.38 -16.59 -13.22
C VAL A 249 0.18 -17.34 -13.84
N GLN A 250 -0.24 -16.98 -15.05
CA GLN A 250 -1.31 -17.70 -15.75
C GLN A 250 -0.93 -19.14 -16.08
N LEU A 251 0.28 -19.37 -16.58
CA LEU A 251 0.75 -20.73 -16.85
C LEU A 251 0.78 -21.57 -15.56
N GLY A 252 1.18 -20.99 -14.43
CA GLY A 252 1.14 -21.63 -13.12
C GLY A 252 -0.28 -21.99 -12.69
N GLN A 253 -1.24 -21.08 -12.87
CA GLN A 253 -2.66 -21.33 -12.61
C GLN A 253 -3.22 -22.45 -13.50
N LEU A 254 -2.88 -22.46 -14.80
CA LEU A 254 -3.31 -23.49 -15.75
C LEU A 254 -2.74 -24.88 -15.40
N ILE A 255 -1.46 -24.95 -15.02
CA ILE A 255 -0.81 -26.17 -14.54
C ILE A 255 -1.48 -26.64 -13.25
N GLN A 256 -1.72 -25.75 -12.28
CA GLN A 256 -2.46 -26.09 -11.07
C GLN A 256 -3.84 -26.66 -11.39
N MET A 257 -4.57 -26.09 -12.36
CA MET A 257 -5.87 -26.61 -12.77
C MET A 257 -5.81 -27.98 -13.43
N THR A 258 -4.76 -28.24 -14.23
CA THR A 258 -4.57 -29.51 -14.95
C THR A 258 -4.17 -30.65 -14.01
N PHE A 259 -3.33 -30.36 -13.00
CA PHE A 259 -2.73 -31.38 -12.14
C PHE A 259 -3.34 -31.48 -10.73
N TRP A 260 -4.38 -30.69 -10.41
CA TRP A 260 -5.07 -30.77 -9.11
C TRP A 260 -6.35 -31.62 -9.21
N PRO A 261 -6.33 -32.90 -8.78
CA PRO A 261 -7.53 -33.73 -8.81
C PRO A 261 -8.62 -33.13 -7.92
N ALA A 262 -9.88 -33.24 -8.37
CA ALA A 262 -11.08 -32.62 -7.79
C ALA A 262 -11.53 -33.17 -6.43
N GLU A 263 -10.66 -33.90 -5.71
CA GLU A 263 -11.03 -34.59 -4.49
C GLU A 263 -10.74 -33.69 -3.27
N GLY A 264 -11.80 -33.20 -2.62
CA GLY A 264 -11.75 -32.70 -1.23
C GLY A 264 -12.10 -31.22 -1.01
N LEU A 265 -12.06 -30.36 -2.02
CA LEU A 265 -12.70 -29.04 -1.98
C LEU A 265 -13.96 -29.17 -2.84
N GLY A 266 -15.11 -29.33 -2.19
CA GLY A 266 -16.40 -29.71 -2.78
C GLY A 266 -16.53 -29.25 -4.23
N ALA A 267 -16.57 -30.23 -5.13
CA ALA A 267 -16.55 -30.14 -6.59
C ALA A 267 -16.96 -28.76 -7.14
N LEU A 268 -16.05 -27.77 -7.10
CA LEU A 268 -16.14 -26.65 -8.00
C LEU A 268 -15.96 -27.28 -9.38
N ALA A 269 -17.04 -27.21 -10.15
CA ALA A 269 -17.08 -27.80 -11.47
C ALA A 269 -15.89 -27.24 -12.26
N ILE A 270 -15.38 -28.01 -13.24
CA ILE A 270 -14.29 -27.54 -14.11
C ILE A 270 -14.63 -26.15 -14.69
N SER A 271 -15.92 -25.85 -14.89
CA SER A 271 -16.44 -24.54 -15.27
C SER A 271 -16.06 -23.41 -14.29
N ASP A 272 -16.11 -23.64 -12.98
CA ASP A 272 -15.83 -22.61 -11.98
C ASP A 272 -14.33 -22.31 -11.93
N ARG A 273 -13.48 -23.35 -11.98
CA ARG A 273 -12.02 -23.19 -12.07
C ARG A 273 -11.62 -22.47 -13.34
N MET A 274 -12.22 -22.84 -14.48
CA MET A 274 -11.97 -22.17 -15.76
C MET A 274 -12.42 -20.70 -15.73
N ALA A 275 -13.54 -20.39 -15.04
CA ALA A 275 -14.00 -19.02 -14.87
C ALA A 275 -13.01 -18.17 -14.07
N TRP A 276 -12.43 -18.71 -12.98
CA TRP A 276 -11.38 -18.03 -12.21
C TRP A 276 -10.10 -17.78 -13.04
N PHE A 277 -9.69 -18.75 -13.87
CA PHE A 277 -8.55 -18.60 -14.79
C PHE A 277 -8.80 -17.52 -15.83
N ILE A 278 -9.91 -17.60 -16.55
CA ILE A 278 -10.28 -16.63 -17.59
C ILE A 278 -10.39 -15.22 -16.99
N MET A 279 -10.97 -15.10 -15.78
CA MET A 279 -11.08 -13.83 -15.07
C MET A 279 -9.70 -13.27 -14.69
N SER A 280 -8.85 -14.09 -14.08
CA SER A 280 -7.47 -13.71 -13.74
C SER A 280 -6.75 -13.23 -15.00
N ALA A 281 -6.71 -14.06 -16.05
CA ALA A 281 -6.05 -13.75 -17.31
C ALA A 281 -6.59 -12.45 -17.96
N GLY A 282 -7.91 -12.25 -17.95
CA GLY A 282 -8.54 -11.03 -18.48
C GLY A 282 -8.15 -9.77 -17.71
N VAL A 283 -8.17 -9.80 -16.37
CA VAL A 283 -7.77 -8.68 -15.53
C VAL A 283 -6.29 -8.32 -15.76
N TRP A 284 -5.43 -9.32 -15.85
CA TRP A 284 -4.00 -9.10 -16.09
C TRP A 284 -3.71 -8.58 -17.51
N ALA A 285 -4.42 -9.08 -18.53
CA ALA A 285 -4.31 -8.55 -19.89
C ALA A 285 -4.68 -7.05 -19.94
N ILE A 286 -5.76 -6.65 -19.27
CA ILE A 286 -6.15 -5.25 -19.13
C ILE A 286 -5.05 -4.45 -18.41
N ALA A 287 -4.52 -4.97 -17.31
CA ALA A 287 -3.45 -4.31 -16.56
C ALA A 287 -2.18 -4.10 -17.40
N ILE A 288 -1.79 -5.07 -18.25
CA ILE A 288 -0.67 -4.94 -19.19
C ILE A 288 -0.93 -3.82 -20.20
N VAL A 289 -2.12 -3.79 -20.79
CA VAL A 289 -2.50 -2.74 -21.76
C VAL A 289 -2.45 -1.36 -21.12
N ILE A 290 -2.95 -1.23 -19.88
CA ILE A 290 -2.88 0.01 -19.10
C ILE A 290 -1.43 0.43 -18.86
N HIS A 291 -0.56 -0.49 -18.43
CA HIS A 291 0.87 -0.21 -18.21
C HIS A 291 1.58 0.18 -19.51
N LEU A 292 1.24 -0.47 -20.63
CA LEU A 292 1.79 -0.14 -21.94
C LEU A 292 1.40 1.27 -22.38
N ILE A 293 0.13 1.66 -22.18
CA ILE A 293 -0.35 3.01 -22.48
C ILE A 293 0.39 4.05 -21.62
N LEU A 294 0.54 3.78 -20.31
CA LEU A 294 1.28 4.66 -19.40
C LEU A 294 2.76 4.78 -19.77
N ALA A 295 3.41 3.67 -20.09
CA ALA A 295 4.81 3.64 -20.52
C ALA A 295 5.03 4.47 -21.79
N ILE A 296 4.17 4.28 -22.81
CA ILE A 296 4.23 5.05 -24.06
C ILE A 296 3.99 6.54 -23.81
N GLN A 297 3.05 6.89 -22.93
CA GLN A 297 2.77 8.30 -22.61
C GLN A 297 3.89 8.94 -21.79
N TRP A 298 4.49 8.22 -20.85
CA TRP A 298 5.65 8.67 -20.09
C TRP A 298 6.81 9.05 -21.03
N ASP A 299 7.12 8.16 -21.98
CA ASP A 299 8.17 8.41 -22.97
C ASP A 299 7.82 9.60 -23.90
N ARG A 300 6.57 9.67 -24.39
CA ARG A 300 6.13 10.77 -25.27
C ARG A 300 6.17 12.14 -24.62
N THR A 301 5.96 12.20 -23.31
CA THR A 301 5.88 13.46 -22.55
C THR A 301 7.21 13.88 -21.96
N GLY A 302 8.26 13.06 -22.08
CA GLY A 302 9.54 13.33 -21.44
C GLY A 302 9.46 13.30 -19.91
N GLY A 303 8.55 12.50 -19.34
CA GLY A 303 8.37 12.37 -17.90
C GLY A 303 7.56 13.50 -17.24
N ASP A 304 6.67 14.15 -17.97
CA ASP A 304 5.76 15.15 -17.39
C ASP A 304 4.80 14.47 -16.38
N THR A 305 5.01 14.78 -15.10
CA THR A 305 4.25 14.19 -14.00
C THR A 305 2.78 14.59 -14.01
N GLU A 306 2.41 15.77 -14.53
CA GLU A 306 1.01 16.18 -14.60
C GLU A 306 0.26 15.35 -15.66
N VAL A 307 0.87 15.18 -16.83
CA VAL A 307 0.31 14.35 -17.90
C VAL A 307 0.23 12.89 -17.46
N LEU A 308 1.28 12.37 -16.79
CA LEU A 308 1.26 11.01 -16.23
C LEU A 308 0.12 10.83 -15.23
N MET A 309 -0.03 11.74 -14.27
CA MET A 309 -1.06 11.62 -13.24
C MET A 309 -2.48 11.74 -13.83
N LYS A 310 -2.68 12.61 -14.81
CA LYS A 310 -3.94 12.71 -15.55
C LYS A 310 -4.27 11.41 -16.28
N SER A 311 -3.29 10.82 -16.95
CA SER A 311 -3.44 9.54 -17.62
C SER A 311 -3.69 8.38 -16.66
N LEU A 312 -2.98 8.37 -15.53
CA LEU A 312 -3.18 7.41 -14.46
C LEU A 312 -4.62 7.46 -13.94
N LEU A 313 -5.13 8.66 -13.70
CA LEU A 313 -6.52 8.87 -13.28
C LEU A 313 -7.51 8.36 -14.32
N ILE A 314 -7.36 8.73 -15.60
CA ILE A 314 -8.22 8.26 -16.69
C ILE A 314 -8.22 6.72 -16.75
N LEU A 315 -7.05 6.10 -16.63
CA LEU A 315 -6.92 4.65 -16.66
C LEU A 315 -7.53 3.98 -15.44
N HIS A 316 -7.47 4.59 -14.25
CA HIS A 316 -8.17 4.09 -13.07
C HIS A 316 -9.70 4.20 -13.24
N ILE A 317 -10.22 5.26 -13.87
CA ILE A 317 -11.65 5.39 -14.21
C ILE A 317 -12.06 4.26 -15.17
N CYS A 318 -11.27 4.01 -16.21
CA CYS A 318 -11.53 2.95 -17.17
C CYS A 318 -11.44 1.55 -16.52
N ALA A 319 -10.41 1.31 -15.70
CA ALA A 319 -10.24 0.06 -14.96
C ALA A 319 -11.37 -0.18 -13.96
N TYR A 320 -11.83 0.89 -13.29
CA TYR A 320 -13.00 0.84 -12.42
C TYR A 320 -14.24 0.41 -13.20
N ALA A 321 -14.57 1.10 -14.30
CA ALA A 321 -15.74 0.79 -15.11
C ALA A 321 -15.70 -0.65 -15.64
N ALA A 322 -14.54 -1.08 -16.16
CA ALA A 322 -14.33 -2.43 -16.67
C ALA A 322 -14.41 -3.49 -15.55
N GLY A 323 -13.80 -3.22 -14.39
CA GLY A 323 -13.82 -4.10 -13.23
C GLY A 323 -15.23 -4.29 -12.66
N VAL A 324 -16.00 -3.20 -12.54
CA VAL A 324 -17.40 -3.26 -12.10
C VAL A 324 -18.26 -4.01 -13.10
N ALA A 325 -18.14 -3.72 -14.40
CA ALA A 325 -18.90 -4.43 -15.44
C ALA A 325 -18.58 -5.93 -15.46
N LEU A 326 -17.30 -6.30 -15.31
CA LEU A 326 -16.85 -7.68 -15.21
C LEU A 326 -17.43 -8.36 -13.96
N MET A 327 -17.31 -7.75 -12.79
CA MET A 327 -17.89 -8.31 -11.56
C MET A 327 -19.40 -8.44 -11.65
N PHE A 328 -20.09 -7.49 -12.28
CA PHE A 328 -21.53 -7.56 -12.52
C PHE A 328 -21.88 -8.77 -13.40
N PHE A 329 -21.21 -8.92 -14.55
CA PHE A 329 -21.38 -10.08 -15.42
C PHE A 329 -21.14 -11.39 -14.67
N LEU A 330 -20.03 -11.50 -13.94
CA LEU A 330 -19.67 -12.71 -13.19
C LEU A 330 -20.67 -13.05 -12.08
N ASN A 331 -21.15 -12.05 -11.36
CA ASN A 331 -22.16 -12.26 -10.33
C ASN A 331 -23.45 -12.83 -10.91
N PHE A 332 -23.89 -12.33 -12.09
CA PHE A 332 -25.05 -12.87 -12.78
C PHE A 332 -24.80 -14.26 -13.39
N SER A 333 -23.59 -14.53 -13.89
CA SER A 333 -23.26 -15.79 -14.56
C SER A 333 -22.94 -16.93 -13.59
N ILE A 334 -22.36 -16.65 -12.42
CA ILE A 334 -21.78 -17.67 -11.53
C ILE A 334 -22.55 -17.76 -10.20
N TRP A 335 -23.10 -16.66 -9.70
CA TRP A 335 -23.61 -16.58 -8.33
C TRP A 335 -25.04 -16.04 -8.25
N GLN A 336 -26.00 -16.92 -8.55
CA GLN A 336 -27.43 -16.64 -8.39
C GLN A 336 -27.82 -16.62 -6.91
N GLY A 337 -27.60 -15.52 -6.19
CA GLY A 337 -28.20 -15.36 -4.86
C GLY A 337 -27.60 -14.33 -3.90
N ARG A 338 -26.39 -13.80 -4.14
CA ARG A 338 -25.81 -12.73 -3.30
C ARG A 338 -25.08 -11.69 -4.13
N LEU A 339 -25.51 -10.42 -4.03
CA LEU A 339 -24.90 -9.28 -4.71
C LEU A 339 -23.64 -8.82 -3.96
N TRP A 340 -22.48 -9.42 -4.24
CA TRP A 340 -21.19 -8.96 -3.71
C TRP A 340 -20.55 -7.84 -4.56
N VAL A 341 -21.02 -7.68 -5.81
CA VAL A 341 -20.56 -6.68 -6.77
C VAL A 341 -20.60 -5.26 -6.22
N PRO A 342 -21.67 -4.81 -5.53
CA PRO A 342 -21.70 -3.42 -5.11
C PRO A 342 -20.75 -3.16 -3.94
N THR A 343 -20.40 -4.15 -3.11
CA THR A 343 -19.34 -4.00 -2.10
C THR A 343 -17.98 -3.72 -2.75
N ALA A 344 -17.62 -4.53 -3.75
CA ALA A 344 -16.36 -4.39 -4.45
C ALA A 344 -16.33 -3.12 -5.32
N ALA A 345 -17.44 -2.79 -5.98
CA ALA A 345 -17.61 -1.55 -6.72
C ALA A 345 -17.46 -0.32 -5.81
N ILE A 346 -18.12 -0.30 -4.64
CA ILE A 346 -17.99 0.80 -3.70
C ILE A 346 -16.53 0.90 -3.21
N GLY A 347 -15.90 -0.21 -2.83
CA GLY A 347 -14.48 -0.19 -2.41
C GLY A 347 -13.55 0.41 -3.47
N TRP A 348 -13.75 0.06 -4.74
CA TRP A 348 -12.95 0.62 -5.84
C TRP A 348 -13.31 2.09 -6.14
N ALA A 349 -14.57 2.48 -6.01
CA ALA A 349 -15.02 3.86 -6.15
C ALA A 349 -14.37 4.78 -5.10
N ILE A 350 -14.19 4.27 -3.88
CA ILE A 350 -13.47 4.98 -2.80
C ILE A 350 -12.01 5.19 -3.21
N GLY A 351 -11.33 4.14 -3.67
CA GLY A 351 -9.95 4.25 -4.17
C GLY A 351 -9.83 5.27 -5.31
N LEU A 352 -10.77 5.25 -6.27
CA LEU A 352 -10.81 6.20 -7.37
C LEU A 352 -11.02 7.64 -6.88
N ALA A 353 -11.90 7.86 -5.90
CA ALA A 353 -12.12 9.18 -5.30
C ALA A 353 -10.84 9.72 -4.64
N CYS A 354 -10.12 8.89 -3.88
CA CYS A 354 -8.85 9.25 -3.27
C CYS A 354 -7.80 9.64 -4.33
N HIS A 355 -7.66 8.87 -5.41
CA HIS A 355 -6.71 9.17 -6.49
C HIS A 355 -7.07 10.43 -7.27
N THR A 356 -8.37 10.65 -7.53
CA THR A 356 -8.86 11.87 -8.20
C THR A 356 -8.46 13.11 -7.42
N MET A 357 -8.53 13.05 -6.10
CA MET A 357 -8.29 14.19 -5.23
C MET A 357 -6.80 14.43 -5.01
N LEU A 358 -6.01 13.37 -4.90
CA LEU A 358 -4.55 13.48 -4.99
C LEU A 358 -4.13 14.17 -6.30
N TYR A 359 -4.75 13.82 -7.43
CA TYR A 359 -4.49 14.50 -8.70
C TYR A 359 -4.86 15.98 -8.66
N ILE A 360 -6.02 16.35 -8.12
CA ILE A 360 -6.44 17.75 -7.98
C ILE A 360 -5.43 18.55 -7.14
N PHE A 361 -4.99 18.01 -5.99
CA PHE A 361 -4.00 18.70 -5.15
C PHE A 361 -2.66 18.90 -5.82
N ILE A 362 -2.17 17.87 -6.53
CA ILE A 362 -0.91 17.96 -7.28
C ILE A 362 -1.04 19.00 -8.38
N LYS A 363 -2.17 19.00 -9.11
CA LYS A 363 -2.42 19.92 -10.23
C LYS A 363 -2.50 21.37 -9.77
N ASP A 364 -3.26 21.65 -8.72
CA ASP A 364 -3.50 23.01 -8.26
C ASP A 364 -2.30 23.58 -7.48
N LYS A 365 -1.24 22.77 -7.28
CA LYS A 365 -0.09 23.09 -6.44
C LYS A 365 -0.53 23.62 -5.07
N GLU A 366 -1.66 23.13 -4.57
CA GLU A 366 -2.23 23.58 -3.30
C GLU A 366 -1.22 23.23 -2.20
N LYS A 367 -0.82 24.25 -1.44
CA LYS A 367 0.15 24.10 -0.34
C LYS A 367 -0.51 24.21 1.01
N ASP A 368 -1.80 24.57 1.05
CA ASP A 368 -2.54 24.61 2.29
C ASP A 368 -2.89 23.20 2.79
N GLY A 369 -2.05 22.70 3.71
CA GLY A 369 -2.25 21.39 4.33
C GLY A 369 -3.59 21.24 5.07
N LEU A 370 -4.16 22.32 5.62
CA LEU A 370 -5.45 22.22 6.33
C LEU A 370 -6.60 22.05 5.34
N LYS A 371 -6.55 22.77 4.22
CA LYS A 371 -7.51 22.64 3.12
C LYS A 371 -7.44 21.24 2.50
N ILE A 372 -6.23 20.72 2.27
CA ILE A 372 -6.00 19.35 1.79
C ILE A 372 -6.58 18.33 2.77
N SER A 373 -6.29 18.46 4.07
CA SER A 373 -6.84 17.59 5.12
C SER A 373 -8.36 17.60 5.10
N LEU A 374 -8.98 18.79 5.14
CA LEU A 374 -10.43 18.92 5.16
C LEU A 374 -11.08 18.21 3.97
N TYR A 375 -10.56 18.40 2.76
CA TYR A 375 -11.09 17.71 1.59
C TYR A 375 -10.95 16.19 1.70
N LEU A 376 -9.79 15.70 2.14
CA LEU A 376 -9.59 14.26 2.38
C LEU A 376 -10.59 13.73 3.41
N ASP A 377 -10.86 14.49 4.48
CA ASP A 377 -11.81 14.13 5.53
C ASP A 377 -13.25 14.10 5.00
N ILE A 378 -13.66 15.08 4.17
CA ILE A 378 -14.97 15.09 3.49
C ILE A 378 -15.14 13.84 2.63
N ILE A 379 -14.12 13.47 1.86
CA ILE A 379 -14.19 12.32 0.96
C ILE A 379 -14.22 11.04 1.76
N ALA A 380 -13.30 10.88 2.71
CA ALA A 380 -13.27 9.73 3.59
C ALA A 380 -14.62 9.54 4.29
N TYR A 381 -15.23 10.64 4.75
CA TYR A 381 -16.58 10.64 5.31
C TYR A 381 -17.62 10.13 4.30
N VAL A 382 -17.75 10.77 3.14
CA VAL A 382 -18.75 10.38 2.12
C VAL A 382 -18.56 8.94 1.67
N CYS A 383 -17.33 8.55 1.36
CA CYS A 383 -16.93 7.20 0.97
C CYS A 383 -17.30 6.17 2.03
N THR A 384 -16.95 6.44 3.28
CA THR A 384 -17.27 5.56 4.41
C THR A 384 -18.78 5.48 4.60
N MET A 385 -19.52 6.58 4.51
CA MET A 385 -20.98 6.55 4.65
C MET A 385 -21.66 5.75 3.55
N VAL A 386 -21.25 5.89 2.30
CA VAL A 386 -21.77 5.08 1.19
C VAL A 386 -21.51 3.59 1.43
N LEU A 387 -20.31 3.24 1.87
CA LEU A 387 -19.96 1.86 2.21
C LEU A 387 -20.77 1.33 3.39
N LEU A 388 -20.88 2.09 4.48
CA LEU A 388 -21.61 1.67 5.66
C LEU A 388 -23.12 1.55 5.39
N LEU A 389 -23.71 2.46 4.60
CA LEU A 389 -25.08 2.34 4.10
C LEU A 389 -25.27 1.02 3.35
N TRP A 390 -24.39 0.73 2.41
CA TRP A 390 -24.42 -0.52 1.66
C TRP A 390 -24.29 -1.76 2.56
N LEU A 391 -23.33 -1.78 3.48
CA LEU A 391 -23.14 -2.89 4.43
C LEU A 391 -24.36 -3.06 5.34
N ASN A 392 -25.00 -1.97 5.76
CA ASN A 392 -26.23 -2.02 6.55
C ASN A 392 -27.37 -2.68 5.76
N PHE A 393 -27.57 -2.32 4.50
CA PHE A 393 -28.60 -2.93 3.65
C PHE A 393 -28.33 -4.40 3.29
N THR A 394 -27.07 -4.84 3.28
CA THR A 394 -26.70 -6.17 2.76
C THR A 394 -26.33 -7.20 3.81
N ILE A 395 -25.84 -6.78 4.97
CA ILE A 395 -25.38 -7.70 6.02
C ILE A 395 -26.41 -7.80 7.15
N TRP A 396 -27.21 -6.75 7.39
CA TRP A 396 -27.99 -6.67 8.61
C TRP A 396 -29.49 -6.49 8.36
N GLU A 397 -30.26 -7.50 8.74
CA GLU A 397 -31.72 -7.47 8.67
C GLU A 397 -32.30 -6.65 9.84
N GLY A 398 -32.63 -5.37 9.58
CA GLY A 398 -33.66 -4.67 10.37
C GLY A 398 -33.22 -3.59 11.37
N ARG A 399 -31.92 -3.25 11.50
CA ARG A 399 -31.49 -2.07 12.29
C ARG A 399 -30.57 -1.14 11.50
N LEU A 400 -31.00 0.10 11.31
CA LEU A 400 -30.23 1.21 10.75
C LEU A 400 -29.20 1.71 11.77
N TRP A 401 -27.99 1.15 11.79
CA TRP A 401 -26.89 1.63 12.64
C TRP A 401 -26.07 2.75 11.99
N VAL A 402 -26.25 2.96 10.68
CA VAL A 402 -25.49 3.94 9.89
C VAL A 402 -25.71 5.38 10.33
N PRO A 403 -26.94 5.84 10.68
CA PRO A 403 -27.15 7.18 11.18
C PRO A 403 -26.28 7.48 12.41
N THR A 404 -26.07 6.50 13.30
CA THR A 404 -25.22 6.66 14.49
C THR A 404 -23.76 6.86 14.12
N ILE A 405 -23.23 6.07 13.17
CA ILE A 405 -21.84 6.22 12.72
C ILE A 405 -21.66 7.50 11.91
N ALA A 406 -22.63 7.86 11.08
CA ALA A 406 -22.68 9.11 10.34
C ALA A 406 -22.66 10.32 11.28
N LEU A 407 -23.47 10.31 12.33
CA LEU A 407 -23.48 11.38 13.31
C LEU A 407 -22.13 11.51 14.03
N GLY A 408 -21.54 10.39 14.49
CA GLY A 408 -20.24 10.39 15.16
C GLY A 408 -19.12 10.95 14.27
N TRP A 409 -19.02 10.48 13.03
CA TRP A 409 -18.05 10.98 12.07
C TRP A 409 -18.36 12.41 11.60
N GLY A 410 -19.64 12.79 11.52
CA GLY A 410 -20.10 14.10 11.07
C GLY A 410 -19.74 15.20 12.08
N VAL A 411 -19.70 14.88 13.37
CA VAL A 411 -19.16 15.79 14.40
C VAL A 411 -17.67 16.04 14.16
N GLY A 412 -16.88 15.00 13.89
CA GLY A 412 -15.46 15.16 13.54
C GLY A 412 -15.26 15.99 12.26
N LEU A 413 -16.05 15.72 11.22
CA LEU A 413 -16.01 16.52 9.99
C LEU A 413 -16.38 18.00 10.24
N GLY A 414 -17.40 18.24 11.06
CA GLY A 414 -17.82 19.58 11.47
C GLY A 414 -16.72 20.35 12.21
N GLU A 415 -15.94 19.65 13.03
CA GLU A 415 -14.75 20.21 13.67
C GLU A 415 -13.68 20.63 12.65
N HIS A 416 -13.33 19.76 11.69
CA HIS A 416 -12.36 20.08 10.66
C HIS A 416 -12.81 21.26 9.77
N LEU A 417 -14.11 21.35 9.47
CA LEU A 417 -14.72 22.50 8.79
C LEU A 417 -14.59 23.78 9.61
N LEU A 418 -14.88 23.72 10.91
CA LEU A 418 -14.77 24.85 11.82
C LEU A 418 -13.32 25.32 11.95
N LEU A 419 -12.36 24.39 12.07
CA LEU A 419 -10.92 24.66 12.06
C LEU A 419 -10.49 25.43 10.81
N TYR A 420 -10.92 24.94 9.65
CA TYR A 420 -10.63 25.60 8.38
C TYR A 420 -11.26 26.99 8.29
N TRP A 421 -12.53 27.14 8.70
CA TRP A 421 -13.21 28.44 8.72
C TRP A 421 -12.54 29.44 9.67
N LEU A 422 -12.15 29.01 10.88
CA LEU A 422 -11.43 29.87 11.84
C LEU A 422 -10.08 30.33 11.26
N LYS A 423 -9.38 29.45 10.53
CA LYS A 423 -8.14 29.79 9.84
C LYS A 423 -8.35 30.84 8.74
N GLU A 424 -9.35 30.66 7.88
CA GLU A 424 -9.65 31.60 6.77
C GLU A 424 -10.09 32.99 7.26
N ASN A 425 -10.58 33.10 8.50
CA ASN A 425 -11.00 34.37 9.10
C ASN A 425 -9.94 34.98 10.03
N ASP A 426 -8.68 34.57 9.91
CA ASP A 426 -7.54 35.06 10.72
C ASP A 426 -7.74 34.94 12.25
N MET A 427 -8.68 34.12 12.71
CA MET A 427 -8.92 33.85 14.13
C MET A 427 -7.99 32.77 14.69
N PHE A 428 -7.12 32.23 13.84
CA PHE A 428 -6.24 31.12 14.11
C PHE A 428 -4.77 31.56 14.00
N THR A 429 -4.23 32.19 15.06
CA THR A 429 -2.76 32.30 15.17
C THR A 429 -2.17 30.91 15.46
N THR A 430 -0.91 30.65 15.12
CA THR A 430 -0.31 29.31 15.27
C THR A 430 -0.42 28.75 16.69
N GLU A 431 -0.26 29.58 17.72
CA GLU A 431 -0.37 29.16 19.12
C GLU A 431 -1.82 29.01 19.60
N ASN A 432 -2.68 30.00 19.33
CA ASN A 432 -4.09 29.95 19.76
C ASN A 432 -4.89 28.93 18.97
N GLY A 433 -4.54 28.72 17.71
CA GLY A 433 -5.15 27.76 16.84
C GLY A 433 -4.94 26.33 17.31
N LEU A 434 -3.73 26.01 17.74
CA LEU A 434 -3.44 24.68 18.25
C LEU A 434 -4.19 24.37 19.54
N LYS A 435 -4.26 25.34 20.46
CA LYS A 435 -5.09 25.25 21.67
C LYS A 435 -6.57 25.09 21.29
N ALA A 436 -7.06 25.90 20.36
CA ALA A 436 -8.45 25.82 19.88
C ALA A 436 -8.76 24.45 19.25
N SER A 437 -7.84 23.89 18.47
CA SER A 437 -7.98 22.54 17.90
C SER A 437 -8.10 21.48 18.98
N VAL A 438 -7.25 21.51 20.01
CA VAL A 438 -7.34 20.58 21.13
C VAL A 438 -8.67 20.73 21.89
N TYR A 439 -9.10 21.96 22.15
CA TYR A 439 -10.39 22.21 22.82
C TYR A 439 -11.58 21.71 21.99
N MET A 440 -11.55 21.91 20.68
CA MET A 440 -12.62 21.41 19.80
C MET A 440 -12.66 19.88 19.80
N HIS A 441 -11.52 19.18 19.74
CA HIS A 441 -11.48 17.72 19.80
C HIS A 441 -11.97 17.22 21.17
N LEU A 442 -11.69 17.94 22.25
CA LEU A 442 -12.18 17.62 23.58
C LEU A 442 -13.71 17.78 23.69
N VAL A 443 -14.27 18.85 23.11
CA VAL A 443 -15.72 19.08 23.05
C VAL A 443 -16.39 18.00 22.18
N ALA A 444 -15.85 17.73 20.99
CA ALA A 444 -16.32 16.66 20.11
C ALA A 444 -16.28 15.30 20.81
N TYR A 445 -15.19 14.99 21.51
CA TYR A 445 -15.05 13.79 22.33
C TYR A 445 -16.15 13.69 23.39
N ALA A 446 -16.41 14.77 24.15
CA ALA A 446 -17.46 14.77 25.16
C ALA A 446 -18.86 14.57 24.56
N ILE A 447 -19.17 15.24 23.45
CA ILE A 447 -20.47 15.14 22.75
C ILE A 447 -20.68 13.73 22.20
N ILE A 448 -19.71 13.19 21.47
CA ILE A 448 -19.78 11.86 20.87
C ILE A 448 -19.95 10.80 21.97
N ASN A 449 -19.16 10.88 23.04
CA ASN A 449 -19.27 9.89 24.13
C ASN A 449 -20.56 10.01 24.93
N GLY A 450 -21.04 11.22 25.18
CA GLY A 450 -22.36 11.42 25.76
C GLY A 450 -23.46 10.76 24.93
N LEU A 451 -23.40 10.92 23.59
CA LEU A 451 -24.34 10.27 22.67
C LEU A 451 -24.21 8.74 22.70
N LEU A 452 -22.99 8.19 22.69
CA LEU A 452 -22.77 6.74 22.71
C LEU A 452 -23.23 6.11 24.03
N ILE A 453 -23.00 6.78 25.16
CA ILE A 453 -23.54 6.38 26.47
C ILE A 453 -25.06 6.36 26.42
N TRP A 454 -25.68 7.46 25.98
CA TRP A 454 -27.14 7.56 25.88
C TRP A 454 -27.73 6.49 24.97
N LEU A 455 -27.13 6.25 23.80
CA LEU A 455 -27.57 5.21 22.85
C LEU A 455 -27.46 3.80 23.43
N ASN A 456 -26.36 3.51 24.14
CA ASN A 456 -26.18 2.20 24.74
C ASN A 456 -27.18 1.96 25.87
N LEU A 457 -27.43 2.95 26.73
CA LEU A 457 -28.40 2.83 27.81
C LEU A 457 -29.84 2.79 27.30
N SER A 458 -30.15 3.49 26.21
CA SER A 458 -31.49 3.50 25.60
C SER A 458 -31.80 2.21 24.82
N ASN A 459 -30.76 1.50 24.37
CA ASN A 459 -30.88 0.21 23.65
C ASN A 459 -30.24 -0.91 24.48
N TRP A 460 -30.50 -0.93 25.79
CA TRP A 460 -29.86 -1.86 26.71
C TRP A 460 -30.29 -3.31 26.46
N GLU A 461 -29.36 -4.13 26.01
CA GLU A 461 -29.53 -5.58 25.82
C GLU A 461 -28.75 -6.39 26.87
N GLY A 462 -28.50 -5.81 28.05
CA GLY A 462 -27.69 -6.46 29.08
C GLY A 462 -26.17 -6.30 28.91
N ARG A 463 -25.71 -5.49 27.93
CA ARG A 463 -24.28 -5.27 27.65
C ARG A 463 -23.93 -3.80 27.44
N LEU A 464 -22.92 -3.32 28.18
CA LEU A 464 -22.34 -1.98 27.98
C LEU A 464 -21.30 -2.06 26.86
N TRP A 465 -21.65 -1.59 25.67
CA TRP A 465 -20.75 -1.49 24.53
C TRP A 465 -20.10 -0.11 24.39
N PHE A 466 -20.64 0.97 25.00
CA PHE A 466 -20.10 2.33 24.89
C PHE A 466 -18.66 2.51 25.41
N PRO A 467 -18.14 1.73 26.39
CA PRO A 467 -16.75 1.90 26.83
C PRO A 467 -15.75 1.66 25.69
N ILE A 468 -16.09 0.81 24.73
CA ILE A 468 -15.23 0.45 23.60
C ILE A 468 -14.94 1.65 22.71
N PRO A 469 -15.93 2.30 22.08
CA PRO A 469 -15.68 3.50 21.29
C PRO A 469 -15.16 4.64 22.18
N MET A 470 -15.57 4.75 23.44
CA MET A 470 -15.09 5.82 24.32
C MET A 470 -13.58 5.79 24.55
N VAL A 471 -13.01 4.61 24.78
CA VAL A 471 -11.56 4.48 24.84
C VAL A 471 -10.95 4.73 23.45
N GLY A 472 -11.53 4.18 22.38
CA GLY A 472 -11.04 4.39 21.01
C GLY A 472 -10.91 5.87 20.62
N TRP A 473 -11.96 6.67 20.84
CA TRP A 473 -11.95 8.12 20.63
C TRP A 473 -10.98 8.84 21.59
N GLY A 474 -10.77 8.31 22.80
CA GLY A 474 -9.92 8.91 23.81
C GLY A 474 -8.45 8.83 23.42
N ILE A 475 -8.09 7.77 22.70
CA ILE A 475 -6.78 7.62 22.06
C ILE A 475 -6.60 8.68 20.99
N GLY A 476 -7.60 8.88 20.12
CA GLY A 476 -7.57 9.94 19.11
C GLY A 476 -7.34 11.31 19.74
N LEU A 477 -8.13 11.66 20.76
CA LEU A 477 -7.96 12.90 21.52
C LEU A 477 -6.56 13.04 22.13
N GLY A 478 -6.02 11.96 22.73
CA GLY A 478 -4.66 11.94 23.27
C GLY A 478 -3.58 12.25 22.23
N VAL A 479 -3.74 11.76 20.99
CA VAL A 479 -2.86 12.10 19.86
C VAL A 479 -2.94 13.58 19.53
N HIS A 480 -4.14 14.15 19.44
CA HIS A 480 -4.32 15.58 19.17
C HIS A 480 -3.71 16.45 20.26
N ILE A 481 -3.86 16.08 21.54
CA ILE A 481 -3.22 16.78 22.67
C ILE A 481 -1.70 16.69 22.58
N LEU A 482 -1.13 15.52 22.30
CA LEU A 482 0.31 15.35 22.15
C LEU A 482 0.84 16.20 21.00
N LEU A 483 0.22 16.10 19.82
CA LEU A 483 0.53 16.96 18.67
C LEU A 483 0.48 18.44 19.06
N GLY A 484 -0.57 18.84 19.77
CA GLY A 484 -0.76 20.18 20.29
C GLY A 484 0.37 20.64 21.22
N TYR A 485 0.76 19.80 22.16
CA TYR A 485 1.84 20.13 23.08
C TYR A 485 3.18 20.30 22.36
N PHE A 486 3.52 19.40 21.44
CA PHE A 486 4.84 19.44 20.79
C PHE A 486 4.95 20.49 19.70
N LEU A 487 3.86 20.80 18.98
CA LEU A 487 3.86 21.88 17.99
C LEU A 487 3.86 23.27 18.65
N ALA A 488 3.31 23.44 19.86
CA ALA A 488 3.37 24.69 20.61
C ALA A 488 4.76 25.02 21.17
N ASN A 489 5.61 24.01 21.36
CA ASN A 489 6.94 24.14 21.98
C ASN A 489 8.09 24.17 20.96
N LYS A 490 7.78 24.25 19.65
CA LYS A 490 8.73 24.55 18.57
C LYS A 490 8.57 25.99 18.15
#